data_AF-A0A967BNH2-F1
#
_entry.id   AF-A0A967BNH2-F1
#
_cell.length_a   1.000
_cell.length_b   1.000
_cell.length_c   1.000
_cell.angle_alpha   90.00
_cell.angle_beta   90.00
_cell.angle_gamma   90.00
#
_symmetry.space_group_name_H-M   'P 1'
#
loop_
_entity.id
_entity.type
_entity.pdbx_description
1 polymer ?
#
loop_
_entity_poly.entity_id
_entity_poly.type
_entity_poly.pdbx_seq_one_letter_code
_entity_poly.pdbx_strand_id
1 'polypeptide(L)'
;MKIDISLVPRNLSQVNSRQEIDLSLNLASNGTRYILRLPVLPAPMDTICSVEMCRILSKNRMLGMIHRFQPVETRKDNYIVLKDDGLDAVIAVGLDEKAIIDEFYGLGARAFIVDVANGFNNVVEPTIKQIRDLKNTYIICGNVDSEEGFKYLTDLEVEAIRVGIGTGSMCTTSIMTGVGQGIVSSIQECRNIKEKIGSKSLIIADGGIRAVGDIAK
;
A
#
# COMPACT_ATOMS: atom_id res chain seq x y z
N MET A 1 -0.56 20.21 2.63
CA MET A 1 -1.55 20.71 1.64
C MET A 1 -2.94 20.28 2.08
N LYS A 2 -3.96 21.14 2.03
CA LYS A 2 -5.34 20.76 2.38
C LYS A 2 -6.01 20.14 1.15
N ILE A 3 -6.71 19.01 1.31
CA ILE A 3 -7.53 18.44 0.23
C ILE A 3 -8.75 19.36 0.06
N ASP A 4 -8.63 20.31 -0.86
CA ASP A 4 -9.61 21.38 -1.13
C ASP A 4 -10.66 20.97 -2.18
N ILE A 5 -11.21 19.77 -2.00
CA ILE A 5 -12.35 19.26 -2.78
C ILE A 5 -13.46 18.78 -1.85
N SER A 6 -14.69 18.73 -2.37
CA SER A 6 -15.86 18.19 -1.68
C SER A 6 -16.59 17.22 -2.61
N LEU A 7 -17.11 16.13 -2.05
CA LEU A 7 -17.96 15.20 -2.79
C LEU A 7 -19.34 15.83 -2.98
N VAL A 8 -19.82 15.82 -4.22
CA VAL A 8 -21.16 16.29 -4.57
C VAL A 8 -22.03 15.07 -4.87
N PRO A 9 -23.15 14.86 -4.15
CA PRO A 9 -24.11 13.82 -4.51
C PRO A 9 -24.62 14.05 -5.95
N ARG A 10 -24.31 13.12 -6.86
CA ARG A 10 -24.74 13.20 -8.27
C ARG A 10 -25.92 12.27 -8.60
N ASN A 11 -26.10 11.23 -7.79
CA ASN A 11 -27.13 10.21 -7.99
C ASN A 11 -28.12 10.21 -6.83
N LEU A 12 -29.37 9.85 -7.12
CA LEU A 12 -30.38 9.62 -6.09
C LEU A 12 -30.00 8.37 -5.29
N SER A 13 -29.75 8.52 -3.99
CA SER A 13 -29.45 7.38 -3.10
C SER A 13 -30.67 6.48 -2.93
N GLN A 14 -30.47 5.18 -3.08
CA GLN A 14 -31.44 4.14 -2.72
C GLN A 14 -31.08 3.42 -1.41
N VAL A 15 -29.99 3.84 -0.77
CA VAL A 15 -29.52 3.31 0.52
C VAL A 15 -30.36 3.91 1.64
N ASN A 16 -31.00 3.06 2.45
CA ASN A 16 -31.87 3.52 3.54
C ASN A 16 -31.11 3.65 4.87
N SER A 17 -30.05 2.88 5.04
CA SER A 17 -29.20 2.89 6.24
C SER A 17 -27.72 2.75 5.89
N ARG A 18 -26.87 3.46 6.63
CA ARG A 18 -25.40 3.31 6.52
C ARG A 18 -24.90 1.89 6.79
N GLN A 19 -25.69 1.07 7.47
CA GLN A 19 -25.36 -0.33 7.75
C GLN A 19 -25.40 -1.22 6.50
N GLU A 20 -26.05 -0.76 5.42
CA GLU A 20 -26.16 -1.48 4.14
C GLU A 20 -24.90 -1.35 3.28
N ILE A 21 -23.98 -0.44 3.63
CA ILE A 21 -22.76 -0.18 2.86
C ILE A 21 -21.68 -1.22 3.20
N ASP A 22 -21.28 -2.00 2.21
CA ASP A 22 -20.09 -2.85 2.30
C ASP A 22 -18.84 -2.03 1.93
N LEU A 23 -17.94 -1.90 2.90
CA LEU A 23 -16.63 -1.24 2.75
C LEU A 23 -15.49 -2.25 2.65
N SER A 24 -15.80 -3.54 2.57
CA SER A 24 -14.77 -4.57 2.54
C SER A 24 -13.92 -4.47 1.27
N LEU A 25 -12.62 -4.73 1.44
CA LEU A 25 -11.66 -4.72 0.35
C LEU A 25 -10.99 -6.08 0.25
N ASN A 26 -10.92 -6.63 -0.95
CA ASN A 26 -10.27 -7.90 -1.21
C ASN A 26 -8.92 -7.67 -1.89
N LEU A 27 -7.83 -7.83 -1.14
CA LEU A 27 -6.47 -7.84 -1.68
C LEU A 27 -6.13 -9.28 -2.07
N ALA A 28 -6.31 -9.61 -3.35
CA ALA A 28 -6.10 -10.95 -3.86
C ALA A 28 -5.06 -10.97 -4.99
N SER A 29 -4.18 -11.97 -4.95
CA SER A 29 -3.35 -12.41 -6.08
C SER A 29 -3.55 -13.92 -6.25
N ASN A 30 -2.86 -14.52 -7.23
CA ASN A 30 -2.88 -15.97 -7.44
C ASN A 30 -2.50 -16.69 -6.14
N GLY A 31 -3.45 -17.38 -5.50
CA GLY A 31 -3.20 -18.20 -4.31
C GLY A 31 -3.05 -17.46 -2.98
N THR A 32 -3.15 -16.12 -2.95
CA THR A 32 -3.09 -15.32 -1.72
C THR A 32 -4.23 -14.32 -1.66
N ARG A 33 -4.87 -14.21 -0.49
CA ARG A 33 -6.07 -13.40 -0.32
C ARG A 33 -6.16 -12.81 1.09
N TYR A 34 -6.29 -11.48 1.17
CA TYR A 34 -6.59 -10.75 2.40
C TYR A 34 -7.92 -10.02 2.24
N ILE A 35 -8.88 -10.28 3.14
CA ILE A 35 -10.19 -9.62 3.14
C ILE A 35 -10.22 -8.60 4.28
N LEU A 36 -10.08 -7.33 3.92
CA LEU A 36 -10.12 -6.22 4.86
C LEU A 36 -11.56 -5.77 5.09
N ARG A 37 -11.88 -5.35 6.32
CA ARG A 37 -13.18 -4.75 6.64
C ARG A 37 -13.34 -3.34 6.09
N LEU A 38 -12.24 -2.61 5.95
CA LEU A 38 -12.18 -1.26 5.42
C LEU A 38 -11.02 -1.15 4.41
N PRO A 39 -11.11 -0.26 3.41
CA PRO A 39 -10.06 -0.05 2.43
C PRO A 39 -8.97 0.88 2.99
N VAL A 40 -8.46 0.58 4.18
CA VAL A 40 -7.47 1.38 4.89
C VAL A 40 -6.30 0.48 5.26
N LEU A 41 -5.08 0.98 5.03
CA LEU A 41 -3.84 0.30 5.39
C LEU A 41 -3.02 1.23 6.29
N PRO A 42 -2.33 0.70 7.32
CA PRO A 42 -1.38 1.50 8.08
C PRO A 42 -0.18 1.86 7.20
N ALA A 43 0.51 2.96 7.54
CA ALA A 43 1.79 3.28 6.92
C ALA A 43 2.89 2.32 7.43
N PRO A 44 3.82 1.86 6.57
CA PRO A 44 4.94 1.00 6.95
C PRO A 44 6.05 1.79 7.69
N MET A 45 5.68 2.46 8.78
CA MET A 45 6.56 3.33 9.57
C MET A 45 6.76 2.77 11.00
N ASP A 46 7.93 3.06 11.56
CA ASP A 46 8.37 2.63 12.89
C ASP A 46 7.47 3.10 14.03
N THR A 47 6.94 4.31 13.91
CA THR A 47 6.05 4.95 14.90
C THR A 47 4.57 4.63 14.68
N ILE A 48 4.24 3.85 13.65
CA ILE A 48 2.85 3.53 13.28
C ILE A 48 2.52 2.07 13.53
N CYS A 49 3.33 1.14 13.03
CA CYS A 49 2.95 -0.27 12.97
C CYS A 49 3.88 -1.18 13.79
N SER A 50 3.64 -1.20 15.11
CA SER A 50 4.24 -2.19 16.02
C SER A 50 3.54 -3.55 15.95
N VAL A 51 4.11 -4.59 16.57
CA VAL A 51 3.45 -5.90 16.72
C VAL A 51 2.09 -5.77 17.41
N GLU A 52 1.99 -4.92 18.44
CA GLU A 52 0.72 -4.65 19.11
C GLU A 52 -0.29 -4.00 18.17
N MET A 53 0.13 -3.04 17.35
CA MET A 53 -0.73 -2.43 16.34
C MET A 53 -1.20 -3.47 15.31
N CYS A 54 -0.32 -4.34 14.82
CA CYS A 54 -0.69 -5.44 13.92
C CYS A 54 -1.76 -6.35 14.55
N ARG A 55 -1.65 -6.68 15.84
CA ARG A 55 -2.68 -7.44 16.57
C ARG A 55 -4.01 -6.71 16.63
N ILE A 56 -4.00 -5.40 16.93
CA ILE A 56 -5.21 -4.57 16.98
C ILE A 56 -5.87 -4.49 15.61
N LEU A 57 -5.09 -4.29 14.55
CA LEU A 57 -5.57 -4.26 13.17
C LEU A 57 -6.19 -5.61 12.79
N SER A 58 -5.51 -6.72 13.06
CA SER A 58 -6.03 -8.06 12.75
C SER A 58 -7.34 -8.37 13.48
N LYS A 59 -7.46 -8.00 14.76
CA LYS A 59 -8.72 -8.11 15.53
C LYS A 59 -9.88 -7.37 14.87
N ASN A 60 -9.60 -6.31 14.11
CA ASN A 60 -10.58 -5.51 13.38
C ASN A 60 -10.73 -5.94 11.91
N ARG A 61 -10.18 -7.09 11.51
CA ARG A 61 -10.11 -7.58 10.12
C ARG A 61 -9.42 -6.58 9.20
N MET A 62 -8.31 -6.03 9.66
CA MET A 62 -7.41 -5.16 8.92
C MET A 62 -6.03 -5.80 8.84
N LEU A 63 -5.18 -5.35 7.92
CA LEU A 63 -3.86 -5.93 7.71
C LEU A 63 -2.77 -4.98 8.22
N GLY A 64 -1.89 -5.52 9.07
CA GLY A 64 -0.72 -4.81 9.58
C GLY A 64 0.46 -4.85 8.61
N MET A 65 1.49 -4.06 8.91
CA MET A 65 2.76 -4.03 8.16
C MET A 65 3.96 -4.09 9.11
N ILE A 66 5.03 -4.76 8.69
CA ILE A 66 6.33 -4.70 9.36
C ILE A 66 7.21 -3.74 8.58
N HIS A 67 7.55 -2.61 9.19
CA HIS A 67 8.43 -1.59 8.62
C HIS A 67 9.89 -2.03 8.53
N ARG A 68 10.67 -1.39 7.66
CA ARG A 68 12.08 -1.71 7.40
C ARG A 68 13.10 -0.95 8.26
N PHE A 69 12.67 0.06 9.01
CA PHE A 69 13.53 0.93 9.84
C PHE A 69 13.96 0.31 11.18
N GLN A 70 14.39 -0.94 11.15
CA GLN A 70 14.89 -1.71 12.30
C GLN A 70 15.72 -2.89 11.80
N PRO A 71 16.59 -3.49 12.64
CA PRO A 71 17.42 -4.63 12.24
C PRO A 71 16.58 -5.80 11.69
N VAL A 72 17.12 -6.52 10.69
CA VAL A 72 16.43 -7.63 10.02
C VAL A 72 15.99 -8.71 11.01
N GLU A 73 16.85 -9.08 11.98
CA GLU A 73 16.49 -10.06 13.00
C GLU A 73 15.31 -9.60 13.86
N THR A 74 15.27 -8.32 14.26
CA THR A 74 14.12 -7.77 14.99
C THR A 74 12.83 -7.83 14.16
N ARG A 75 12.92 -7.56 12.85
CA ARG A 75 11.77 -7.69 11.93
C ARG A 75 11.28 -9.13 11.86
N LYS A 76 12.20 -10.10 11.83
CA LYS A 76 11.90 -11.54 11.79
C LYS A 76 11.26 -12.00 13.09
N ASP A 77 11.83 -11.64 14.24
CA ASP A 77 11.26 -11.94 15.56
C ASP A 77 9.83 -11.39 15.66
N ASN A 78 9.61 -10.14 15.25
CA ASN A 78 8.29 -9.53 15.21
C ASN A 78 7.32 -10.30 14.31
N TYR A 79 7.77 -10.78 13.14
CA TYR A 79 6.94 -11.57 12.25
C TYR A 79 6.63 -12.96 12.81
N ILE A 80 7.61 -13.64 13.38
CA ILE A 80 7.43 -14.94 14.03
C ILE A 80 6.40 -14.83 15.15
N VAL A 81 6.49 -13.80 15.99
CA VAL A 81 5.49 -13.54 17.04
C VAL A 81 4.09 -13.38 16.45
N LEU A 82 3.93 -12.67 15.32
CA LEU A 82 2.63 -12.56 14.65
C LEU A 82 2.18 -13.90 14.07
N LYS A 83 3.08 -14.71 13.51
CA LYS A 83 2.77 -16.05 13.00
C LYS A 83 2.32 -17.00 14.09
N ASP A 84 2.96 -16.96 15.26
CA ASP A 84 2.62 -17.76 16.43
C ASP A 84 1.21 -17.42 16.96
N ASP A 85 0.81 -16.16 16.82
CA ASP A 85 -0.57 -15.71 17.09
C ASP A 85 -1.58 -16.09 15.98
N GLY A 86 -1.14 -16.77 14.92
CA GLY A 86 -1.96 -17.10 13.76
C GLY A 86 -2.27 -15.92 12.84
N LEU A 87 -1.49 -14.84 12.92
CA LEU A 87 -1.67 -13.60 12.16
C LEU A 87 -0.70 -13.55 10.96
N ASP A 88 -0.93 -12.57 10.09
CA ASP A 88 -0.04 -12.25 8.96
C ASP A 88 0.12 -10.73 8.84
N ALA A 89 1.15 -10.29 8.12
CA ALA A 89 1.47 -8.88 7.91
C ALA A 89 2.15 -8.68 6.55
N VAL A 90 2.02 -7.47 6.00
CA VAL A 90 2.81 -7.07 4.82
C VAL A 90 4.23 -6.75 5.26
N ILE A 91 5.23 -7.29 4.56
CA ILE A 91 6.64 -7.03 4.85
C ILE A 91 7.15 -5.89 3.97
N ALA A 92 7.57 -4.78 4.58
CA ALA A 92 8.18 -3.68 3.86
C ALA A 92 9.64 -3.99 3.49
N VAL A 93 9.99 -3.82 2.23
CA VAL A 93 11.32 -4.08 1.69
C VAL A 93 11.83 -2.89 0.89
N GLY A 94 13.14 -2.70 0.95
CA GLY A 94 13.86 -1.73 0.13
C GLY A 94 14.30 -2.32 -1.21
N LEU A 95 15.38 -1.77 -1.76
CA LEU A 95 16.06 -2.28 -2.95
C LEU A 95 17.17 -3.26 -2.53
N ASP A 96 17.46 -4.24 -3.38
CA ASP A 96 18.55 -5.21 -3.19
C ASP A 96 18.44 -6.03 -1.88
N GLU A 97 17.21 -6.28 -1.42
CA GLU A 97 16.93 -7.02 -0.19
C GLU A 97 16.66 -8.51 -0.44
N LYS A 98 17.42 -9.15 -1.36
CA LYS A 98 17.09 -10.51 -1.82
C LYS A 98 17.00 -11.55 -0.71
N ALA A 99 18.04 -11.61 0.11
CA ALA A 99 18.09 -12.55 1.23
C ALA A 99 16.92 -12.33 2.21
N ILE A 100 16.57 -11.07 2.48
CA ILE A 100 15.49 -10.69 3.39
C ILE A 100 14.15 -11.18 2.85
N ILE A 101 13.86 -10.92 1.57
CA ILE A 101 12.64 -11.38 0.90
C ILE A 101 12.51 -12.91 0.99
N ASP A 102 13.57 -13.64 0.65
CA ASP A 102 13.59 -15.11 0.66
C ASP A 102 13.39 -15.66 2.09
N GLU A 103 13.99 -15.03 3.10
CA GLU A 103 13.82 -15.39 4.51
C GLU A 103 12.38 -15.18 5.00
N PHE A 104 11.80 -14.00 4.78
CA PHE A 104 10.41 -13.73 5.17
C PHE A 104 9.43 -14.64 4.44
N TYR A 105 9.66 -14.92 3.16
CA TYR A 105 8.88 -15.89 2.41
C TYR A 105 8.96 -17.30 3.02
N GLY A 106 10.17 -17.71 3.43
CA GLY A 106 10.40 -18.96 4.16
C GLY A 106 9.64 -19.05 5.49
N LEU A 107 9.51 -17.93 6.20
CA LEU A 107 8.68 -17.79 7.42
C LEU A 107 7.17 -17.78 7.15
N GLY A 108 6.76 -17.78 5.87
CA GLY A 108 5.35 -17.83 5.47
C GLY A 108 4.77 -16.50 5.01
N ALA A 109 5.57 -15.44 4.86
CA ALA A 109 5.09 -14.16 4.33
C ALA A 109 4.66 -14.28 2.88
N ARG A 110 3.47 -13.75 2.58
CA ARG A 110 2.89 -13.76 1.24
C ARG A 110 2.49 -12.38 0.74
N ALA A 111 2.68 -11.33 1.54
CA ALA A 111 2.49 -9.95 1.10
C ALA A 111 3.76 -9.14 1.34
N PHE A 112 4.20 -8.43 0.30
CA PHE A 112 5.39 -7.59 0.34
C PHE A 112 5.05 -6.19 -0.18
N ILE A 113 5.69 -5.18 0.42
CA ILE A 113 5.61 -3.80 -0.02
C ILE A 113 7.00 -3.28 -0.35
N VAL A 114 7.27 -3.01 -1.62
CA VAL A 114 8.48 -2.31 -2.08
C VAL A 114 8.24 -0.82 -1.88
N ASP A 115 8.77 -0.29 -0.78
CA ASP A 115 8.54 1.09 -0.31
C ASP A 115 9.77 1.97 -0.57
N VAL A 116 9.73 2.71 -1.68
CA VAL A 116 10.80 3.62 -2.11
C VAL A 116 10.26 5.02 -2.38
N ALA A 117 11.12 6.03 -2.25
CA ALA A 117 10.70 7.43 -2.47
C ALA A 117 10.26 7.71 -3.92
N ASN A 118 10.87 7.03 -4.89
CA ASN A 118 10.51 7.10 -6.31
C ASN A 118 10.39 5.69 -6.89
N GLY A 119 9.16 5.20 -7.00
CA GLY A 119 8.82 3.91 -7.62
C GLY A 119 8.92 3.94 -9.15
N PHE A 120 8.91 5.12 -9.77
CA PHE A 120 9.14 5.28 -11.20
C PHE A 120 10.65 5.35 -11.49
N ASN A 121 11.33 4.26 -11.18
CA ASN A 121 12.77 4.12 -11.34
C ASN A 121 13.11 2.67 -11.71
N ASN A 122 13.99 2.45 -12.69
CA ASN A 122 14.36 1.11 -13.15
C ASN A 122 15.01 0.24 -12.06
N VAL A 123 15.58 0.84 -11.02
CA VAL A 123 16.19 0.11 -9.89
C VAL A 123 15.18 -0.71 -9.08
N VAL A 124 13.87 -0.43 -9.17
CA VAL A 124 12.84 -1.19 -8.43
C VAL A 124 12.52 -2.53 -9.09
N GLU A 125 12.71 -2.64 -10.41
CA GLU A 125 12.30 -3.79 -11.21
C GLU A 125 12.92 -5.11 -10.73
N PRO A 126 14.24 -5.20 -10.45
CA PRO A 126 14.84 -6.43 -9.95
C PRO A 126 14.19 -6.94 -8.66
N THR A 127 13.83 -6.04 -7.75
CA THR A 127 13.19 -6.39 -6.46
C THR A 127 11.78 -6.91 -6.68
N ILE A 128 11.00 -6.25 -7.54
CA ILE A 128 9.63 -6.69 -7.89
C ILE A 128 9.68 -8.08 -8.55
N LYS A 129 10.58 -8.28 -9.53
CA LYS A 129 10.76 -9.56 -10.21
C LYS A 129 11.12 -10.68 -9.23
N GLN A 130 12.01 -10.41 -8.28
CA GLN A 130 12.37 -11.39 -7.28
C GLN A 130 11.17 -11.83 -6.44
N ILE A 131 10.34 -10.89 -5.97
CA ILE A 131 9.14 -11.22 -5.20
C ILE A 131 8.15 -11.98 -6.11
N ARG A 132 8.01 -11.57 -7.37
CA ARG A 132 7.11 -12.17 -8.36
C ARG A 132 7.49 -13.62 -8.69
N ASP A 133 8.76 -13.97 -8.66
CA ASP A 133 9.26 -15.34 -8.86
C ASP A 133 8.86 -16.28 -7.72
N LEU A 134 8.45 -15.73 -6.57
CA LEU A 134 7.91 -16.50 -5.45
C LEU A 134 6.43 -16.83 -5.70
N LYS A 135 5.99 -18.01 -5.23
CA LYS A 135 4.61 -18.44 -5.43
C LYS A 135 3.67 -17.76 -4.45
N ASN A 136 2.49 -17.42 -4.93
CA ASN A 136 1.39 -16.91 -4.12
C ASN A 136 1.75 -15.62 -3.36
N THR A 137 2.40 -14.67 -4.01
CA THR A 137 2.72 -13.38 -3.39
C THR A 137 1.77 -12.28 -3.85
N TYR A 138 1.48 -11.34 -2.95
CA TYR A 138 0.81 -10.07 -3.22
C TYR A 138 1.84 -8.95 -3.12
N ILE A 139 2.03 -8.19 -4.19
CA ILE A 139 3.04 -7.14 -4.27
C ILE A 139 2.35 -5.78 -4.23
N ILE A 140 2.79 -4.96 -3.28
CA ILE A 140 2.54 -3.53 -3.25
C ILE A 140 3.83 -2.83 -3.65
N CYS A 141 3.76 -1.81 -4.50
CA CYS A 141 4.93 -1.01 -4.83
C CYS A 141 4.58 0.48 -4.92
N GLY A 142 5.51 1.32 -4.51
CA GLY A 142 5.42 2.74 -4.73
C GLY A 142 6.64 3.47 -4.18
N ASN A 143 6.62 4.80 -4.12
CA ASN A 143 5.50 5.65 -4.51
C ASN A 143 5.65 6.25 -5.92
N VAL A 144 4.53 6.48 -6.59
CA VAL A 144 4.45 7.21 -7.88
C VAL A 144 3.41 8.32 -7.78
N ASP A 145 3.45 9.29 -8.69
CA ASP A 145 2.47 10.38 -8.74
C ASP A 145 2.07 10.78 -10.17
N SER A 146 2.41 9.97 -11.19
CA SER A 146 2.08 10.21 -12.61
C SER A 146 1.50 8.99 -13.33
N GLU A 147 0.87 9.23 -14.48
CA GLU A 147 0.38 8.16 -15.37
C GLU A 147 1.50 7.20 -15.81
N GLU A 148 2.69 7.73 -16.14
CA GLU A 148 3.83 6.92 -16.58
C GLU A 148 4.34 6.03 -15.45
N GLY A 149 4.45 6.56 -14.24
CA GLY A 149 4.87 5.80 -13.06
C GLY A 149 3.89 4.68 -12.72
N PHE A 150 2.58 4.97 -12.77
CA PHE A 150 1.55 3.96 -12.56
C PHE A 150 1.57 2.88 -13.64
N LYS A 151 1.69 3.27 -14.91
CA LYS A 151 1.78 2.33 -16.02
C LYS A 151 3.03 1.44 -15.89
N TYR A 152 4.18 2.05 -15.58
CA TYR A 152 5.43 1.32 -15.40
C TYR A 152 5.31 0.22 -14.33
N LEU A 153 4.78 0.53 -13.14
CA LEU A 153 4.58 -0.48 -12.09
C LEU A 153 3.49 -1.51 -12.45
N THR A 154 2.49 -1.11 -13.23
CA THR A 154 1.49 -2.04 -13.77
C THR A 154 2.11 -3.03 -14.75
N ASP A 155 3.02 -2.56 -15.63
CA ASP A 155 3.71 -3.41 -16.60
C ASP A 155 4.64 -4.43 -15.91
N LEU A 156 5.06 -4.16 -14.67
CA LEU A 156 5.76 -5.10 -13.77
C LEU A 156 4.82 -6.01 -12.98
N GLU A 157 3.53 -6.02 -13.33
CA GLU A 157 2.47 -6.86 -12.78
C GLU A 157 2.19 -6.66 -11.28
N VAL A 158 2.53 -5.51 -10.68
CA VAL A 158 2.26 -5.24 -9.27
C VAL A 158 0.75 -5.20 -8.98
N GLU A 159 0.28 -5.85 -7.90
CA GLU A 159 -1.14 -5.92 -7.56
C GLU A 159 -1.73 -4.61 -7.00
N ALA A 160 -0.93 -3.82 -6.26
CA ALA A 160 -1.34 -2.50 -5.79
C ALA A 160 -0.21 -1.49 -5.83
N ILE A 161 -0.53 -0.28 -6.29
CA ILE A 161 0.44 0.80 -6.50
C ILE A 161 0.13 1.93 -5.52
N ARG A 162 1.12 2.32 -4.72
CA ARG A 162 1.01 3.47 -3.81
C ARG A 162 1.24 4.75 -4.58
N VAL A 163 0.27 5.65 -4.47
CA VAL A 163 0.22 6.93 -5.16
C VAL A 163 0.34 8.05 -4.15
N GLY A 164 1.29 8.95 -4.36
CA GLY A 164 1.53 10.11 -3.51
C GLY A 164 3.01 10.34 -3.23
N ILE A 165 3.56 11.44 -3.76
CA ILE A 165 4.91 11.92 -3.45
C ILE A 165 4.79 13.33 -2.89
N GLY A 166 5.39 13.59 -1.73
CA GLY A 166 5.35 14.92 -1.11
C GLY A 166 4.03 15.26 -0.38
N THR A 167 3.10 14.32 -0.24
CA THR A 167 1.75 14.53 0.32
C THR A 167 1.64 14.21 1.81
N GLY A 168 2.60 13.46 2.36
CA GLY A 168 2.63 13.07 3.78
C GLY A 168 2.75 14.24 4.75
N SER A 169 2.19 14.11 5.95
CA SER A 169 2.17 15.17 6.98
C SER A 169 3.56 15.62 7.41
N MET A 170 4.52 14.70 7.49
CA MET A 170 5.93 14.95 7.83
C MET A 170 6.84 14.99 6.59
N CYS A 171 6.28 14.90 5.39
CA CYS A 171 7.05 14.82 4.17
C CYS A 171 7.54 16.21 3.75
N THR A 172 8.84 16.35 3.53
CA THR A 172 9.47 17.59 3.05
C THR A 172 9.91 17.51 1.59
N THR A 173 9.66 16.39 0.89
CA THR A 173 10.15 16.16 -0.48
C THR A 173 9.79 17.29 -1.44
N SER A 174 8.53 17.73 -1.45
CA SER A 174 8.08 18.81 -2.34
C SER A 174 8.72 20.15 -2.02
N ILE A 175 8.97 20.43 -0.73
CA ILE A 175 9.66 21.64 -0.28
C ILE A 175 11.14 21.61 -0.65
N MET A 176 11.80 20.47 -0.46
CA MET A 176 13.26 20.34 -0.63
C MET A 176 13.68 20.11 -2.08
N THR A 177 12.84 19.46 -2.88
CA THR A 177 13.19 19.04 -4.25
C THR A 177 12.36 19.72 -5.34
N GLY A 178 11.22 20.32 -4.97
CA GLY A 178 10.22 20.82 -5.93
C GLY A 178 9.40 19.72 -6.61
N VAL A 179 9.67 18.44 -6.31
CA VAL A 179 8.97 17.28 -6.89
C VAL A 179 7.80 16.87 -6.01
N GLY A 180 6.62 16.79 -6.62
CA GLY A 180 5.42 16.25 -6.02
C GLY A 180 4.16 16.86 -6.63
N GLN A 181 3.04 16.17 -6.44
CA GLN A 181 1.73 16.59 -6.94
C GLN A 181 0.68 16.43 -5.82
N GLY A 182 -0.41 17.18 -5.91
CA GLY A 182 -1.51 17.05 -4.96
C GLY A 182 -2.17 15.67 -5.07
N ILE A 183 -2.40 14.99 -3.94
CA ILE A 183 -2.84 13.59 -3.88
C ILE A 183 -4.08 13.29 -4.75
N VAL A 184 -5.06 14.21 -4.80
CA VAL A 184 -6.27 14.05 -5.62
C VAL A 184 -5.93 14.02 -7.11
N SER A 185 -5.06 14.93 -7.56
CA SER A 185 -4.62 14.99 -8.95
C SER A 185 -3.86 13.72 -9.32
N SER A 186 -2.96 13.26 -8.45
CA SER A 186 -2.17 12.04 -8.69
C SER A 186 -3.05 10.80 -8.80
N ILE A 187 -4.03 10.67 -7.90
CA ILE A 187 -5.02 9.58 -7.96
C ILE A 187 -5.83 9.66 -9.26
N GLN A 188 -6.26 10.86 -9.67
CA GLN A 188 -7.04 11.04 -10.88
C GLN A 188 -6.24 10.68 -12.14
N GLU A 189 -4.97 11.10 -12.26
CA GLU A 189 -4.06 10.68 -13.33
C GLU A 189 -3.92 9.16 -13.36
N CYS A 190 -3.52 8.56 -12.23
CA CYS A 190 -3.31 7.12 -12.12
C CYS A 190 -4.59 6.33 -12.44
N ARG A 191 -5.76 6.84 -12.06
CA ARG A 191 -7.05 6.25 -12.38
C ARG A 191 -7.36 6.33 -13.87
N ASN A 192 -7.12 7.48 -14.52
CA ASN A 192 -7.36 7.66 -15.95
C ASN A 192 -6.56 6.65 -16.77
N ILE A 193 -5.25 6.52 -16.49
CA ILE A 193 -4.41 5.54 -17.19
C ILE A 193 -4.81 4.11 -16.85
N LYS A 194 -5.15 3.80 -15.58
CA LYS A 194 -5.66 2.49 -15.15
C LYS A 194 -6.87 2.06 -15.97
N GLU A 195 -7.86 2.95 -16.14
CA GLU A 195 -9.05 2.70 -16.95
C GLU A 195 -8.70 2.54 -18.44
N LYS A 196 -7.85 3.42 -18.98
CA LYS A 196 -7.41 3.40 -20.39
C LYS A 196 -6.70 2.11 -20.79
N ILE A 197 -5.87 1.54 -19.92
CA ILE A 197 -5.13 0.30 -20.20
C ILE A 197 -5.83 -0.96 -19.68
N GLY A 198 -7.00 -0.83 -19.03
CA GLY A 198 -7.73 -1.96 -18.45
C GLY A 198 -6.98 -2.65 -17.30
N SER A 199 -6.13 -1.91 -16.57
CA SER A 199 -5.29 -2.47 -15.50
C SER A 199 -6.13 -2.95 -14.32
N LYS A 200 -5.73 -4.08 -13.71
CA LYS A 200 -6.31 -4.60 -12.47
C LYS A 200 -5.60 -4.10 -11.21
N SER A 201 -4.40 -3.52 -11.32
CA SER A 201 -3.62 -3.02 -10.18
C SER A 201 -4.41 -1.98 -9.38
N LEU A 202 -4.52 -2.16 -8.07
CA LEU A 202 -5.21 -1.22 -7.19
C LEU A 202 -4.41 0.07 -7.02
N ILE A 203 -5.10 1.17 -6.75
CA ILE A 203 -4.47 2.44 -6.36
C ILE A 203 -4.60 2.55 -4.83
N ILE A 204 -3.47 2.77 -4.16
CA ILE A 204 -3.43 3.08 -2.72
C ILE A 204 -3.06 4.56 -2.60
N ALA A 205 -3.99 5.37 -2.11
CA ALA A 205 -3.70 6.76 -1.75
C ALA A 205 -2.79 6.80 -0.52
N ASP A 206 -1.55 7.25 -0.69
CA ASP A 206 -0.57 7.30 0.39
C ASP A 206 -0.23 8.74 0.79
N GLY A 207 -0.50 9.06 2.05
CA GLY A 207 -0.29 10.39 2.62
C GLY A 207 -1.45 11.37 2.40
N GLY A 208 -1.42 12.48 3.12
CA GLY A 208 -2.39 13.59 2.98
C GLY A 208 -3.71 13.45 3.75
N ILE A 209 -4.03 12.26 4.27
CA ILE A 209 -5.24 11.99 5.07
C ILE A 209 -5.12 12.67 6.45
N ARG A 210 -6.04 13.58 6.78
CA ARG A 210 -6.07 14.27 8.09
C ARG A 210 -7.38 14.10 8.83
N ALA A 211 -8.44 13.72 8.13
CA ALA A 211 -9.75 13.44 8.70
C ALA A 211 -10.45 12.32 7.92
N VAL A 212 -11.48 11.72 8.50
CA VAL A 212 -12.28 10.66 7.85
C VAL A 212 -12.88 11.08 6.51
N GLY A 213 -13.21 12.36 6.34
CA GLY A 213 -13.71 12.91 5.08
C GLY A 213 -12.65 12.90 3.96
N ASP A 214 -11.35 12.89 4.30
CA ASP A 214 -10.28 12.77 3.32
C ASP A 214 -10.10 11.32 2.83
N ILE A 215 -10.56 10.32 3.60
CA ILE A 215 -10.61 8.91 3.15
C ILE A 215 -11.74 8.72 2.14
N ALA A 216 -12.85 9.44 2.33
CA ALA A 216 -14.02 9.34 1.46
C ALA A 216 -13.81 10.01 0.10
N LYS A 217 -13.04 11.11 0.07
CA LYS A 217 -12.70 11.86 -1.15
C LYS A 217 -11.71 11.07 -2.01
#